data_AF-A0A9P9DR12-F1
#
_entry.id   AF-A0A9P9DR12-F1
#
_cell.length_a   1.000
_cell.length_b   1.000
_cell.length_c   1.000
_cell.angle_alpha   90.00
_cell.angle_beta   90.00
_cell.angle_gamma   90.00
#
_symmetry.space_group_name_H-M   'P 1'
#
loop_
_entity.id
_entity.type
_entity.pdbx_description
1 polymer ?
#
loop_
_entity_poly.entity_id
_entity_poly.type
_entity_poly.pdbx_seq_one_letter_code
_entity_poly.pdbx_strand_id
1 'polypeptide(L)'
;MNMGESLELDNQGHPSTSGLIEALFRGNHEPVNAAHQFFYVDVKDTARFHLAALLHPDICGERMFAYAGPYTWHMIQTVMRDMYPEKRFSPDIAEAGLDRSEIVLAPKAEGYLKEMGYKGWTSLEESVKMNTEDLM
;
A
#
# COMPACT_ATOMS: atom_id res chain seq x y z
N MET A 1 -2.01 -0.65 -5.57
CA MET A 1 -1.52 0.71 -5.29
C MET A 1 -0.31 0.59 -4.38
N ASN A 2 0.81 1.21 -4.75
CA ASN A 2 1.99 1.26 -3.88
C ASN A 2 1.72 2.27 -2.75
N MET A 3 2.02 1.87 -1.53
CA MET A 3 1.93 2.68 -0.31
C MET A 3 3.24 2.58 0.46
N GLY A 4 3.50 3.49 1.39
CA GLY A 4 4.62 3.41 2.32
C GLY A 4 5.46 4.69 2.34
N GLU A 5 6.53 4.63 3.11
CA GLU A 5 7.44 5.76 3.37
C GLU A 5 8.06 6.31 2.09
N SER A 6 8.11 7.64 1.97
CA SER A 6 8.99 8.33 1.03
C SER A 6 10.37 8.50 1.67
N LEU A 7 11.40 7.92 1.06
CA LEU A 7 12.76 7.91 1.65
C LEU A 7 13.50 9.25 1.53
N GLU A 8 13.06 10.13 0.63
CA GLU A 8 13.72 11.40 0.29
C GLU A 8 12.70 12.54 0.29
N LEU A 9 12.03 12.74 1.44
CA LEU A 9 10.94 13.70 1.62
C LEU A 9 11.31 15.12 1.18
N ASP A 10 12.51 15.60 1.54
CA ASP A 10 12.97 16.95 1.22
C ASP A 10 13.02 17.23 -0.31
N ASN A 11 13.25 16.18 -1.10
CA ASN A 11 13.41 16.27 -2.54
C ASN A 11 12.19 15.79 -3.33
N GLN A 12 11.41 14.87 -2.78
CA GLN A 12 10.33 14.16 -3.49
C GLN A 12 8.94 14.40 -2.90
N GLY A 13 8.84 14.78 -1.62
CA GLY A 13 7.58 14.80 -0.88
C GLY A 13 6.87 13.45 -0.95
N HIS A 14 5.57 13.46 -1.24
CA HIS A 14 4.77 12.27 -1.54
C HIS A 14 4.45 12.14 -3.03
N PRO A 15 5.32 11.49 -3.82
CA PRO A 15 5.07 11.34 -5.25
C PRO A 15 3.99 10.30 -5.55
N SER A 16 3.31 10.47 -6.69
CA SER A 16 2.43 9.47 -7.27
C SER A 16 1.37 8.95 -6.28
N THR A 17 1.24 7.64 -6.10
CA THR A 17 0.23 7.01 -5.24
C THR A 17 0.42 7.33 -3.75
N SER A 18 1.63 7.65 -3.30
CA SER A 18 1.87 8.10 -1.92
C SER A 18 1.14 9.43 -1.65
N GLY A 19 1.08 10.31 -2.64
CA GLY A 19 0.38 11.60 -2.54
C GLY A 19 -1.15 11.47 -2.38
N LEU A 20 -1.73 10.33 -2.78
CA LEU A 20 -3.16 10.07 -2.53
C LEU A 20 -3.44 9.80 -1.04
N ILE A 21 -2.51 9.12 -0.37
CA ILE A 21 -2.57 8.86 1.08
C ILE A 21 -2.36 10.19 1.83
N GLU A 22 -1.40 11.01 1.41
CA GLU A 22 -1.20 12.36 1.95
C GLU A 22 -2.46 13.23 1.77
N ALA A 23 -3.04 13.27 0.57
CA ALA A 23 -4.23 14.05 0.28
C ALA A 23 -5.39 13.67 1.22
N LEU A 24 -5.61 12.36 1.40
CA LEU A 24 -6.61 11.86 2.33
C LEU A 24 -6.31 12.26 3.78
N PHE A 25 -5.06 12.14 4.21
CA PHE A 25 -4.63 12.54 5.56
C PHE A 25 -4.86 14.04 5.82
N ARG A 26 -4.64 14.88 4.82
CA ARG A 26 -4.91 16.33 4.86
C ARG A 26 -6.39 16.69 4.68
N GLY A 27 -7.27 15.71 4.50
CA GLY A 27 -8.71 15.89 4.37
C GLY A 27 -9.16 16.31 2.97
N ASN A 28 -8.30 16.22 1.96
CA ASN A 28 -8.63 16.46 0.57
C ASN A 28 -9.08 15.16 -0.11
N HIS A 29 -10.38 15.02 -0.33
CA HIS A 29 -10.95 13.81 -0.93
C HIS A 29 -11.00 13.83 -2.46
N GLU A 30 -10.73 14.98 -3.09
CA GLU A 30 -10.88 15.11 -4.55
C GLU A 30 -9.99 14.13 -5.33
N PRO A 31 -8.70 13.94 -4.97
CA PRO A 31 -7.84 12.98 -5.66
C PRO A 31 -8.26 11.51 -5.47
N VAL A 32 -8.86 11.17 -4.32
CA VAL A 32 -9.23 9.77 -4.01
C VAL A 32 -10.58 9.38 -4.62
N ASN A 33 -11.48 10.34 -4.89
CA ASN A 33 -12.78 10.07 -5.50
C ASN A 33 -12.69 9.46 -6.90
N ALA A 34 -11.65 9.81 -7.67
CA ALA A 34 -11.40 9.26 -9.00
C ALA A 34 -10.41 8.07 -8.98
N ALA A 35 -9.81 7.77 -7.82
CA ALA A 35 -8.80 6.75 -7.71
C ALA A 35 -9.41 5.38 -7.44
N HIS A 36 -8.96 4.38 -8.21
CA HIS A 36 -9.38 3.00 -8.06
C HIS A 36 -8.97 2.41 -6.70
N GLN A 37 -9.76 1.47 -6.18
CA GLN A 37 -9.54 0.78 -4.90
C GLN A 37 -9.62 -0.73 -5.08
N PHE A 38 -8.51 -1.35 -5.50
CA PHE A 38 -8.43 -2.78 -5.78
C PHE A 38 -7.54 -3.46 -4.74
N PHE A 39 -6.24 -3.53 -5.02
CA PHE A 39 -5.22 -4.15 -4.17
C PHE A 39 -4.11 -3.19 -3.83
N TYR A 40 -3.50 -3.32 -2.66
CA TYR A 40 -2.32 -2.55 -2.24
C TYR A 40 -1.07 -3.43 -2.19
N VAL A 41 0.09 -2.78 -2.10
CA VAL A 41 1.38 -3.37 -1.74
C VAL A 41 2.26 -2.27 -1.14
N ASP A 42 3.08 -2.62 -0.17
CA ASP A 42 4.08 -1.69 0.38
C ASP A 42 5.25 -1.48 -0.61
N VAL A 43 5.77 -0.25 -0.68
CA VAL A 43 6.83 0.14 -1.62
C VAL A 43 8.14 -0.61 -1.36
N LYS A 44 8.46 -0.92 -0.10
CA LYS A 44 9.64 -1.73 0.25
C LYS A 44 9.44 -3.19 -0.13
N ASP A 45 8.21 -3.70 -0.04
CA ASP A 45 7.90 -5.03 -0.56
C ASP A 45 8.00 -5.09 -2.08
N THR A 46 7.50 -4.08 -2.80
CA THR A 46 7.73 -3.96 -4.26
C THR A 46 9.22 -3.97 -4.59
N ALA A 47 10.05 -3.25 -3.83
CA ALA A 47 11.51 -3.26 -4.02
C ALA A 47 12.13 -4.64 -3.77
N ARG A 48 11.78 -5.31 -2.66
CA ARG A 48 12.20 -6.69 -2.35
C ARG A 48 11.79 -7.66 -3.45
N PHE A 49 10.60 -7.46 -3.99
CA PHE A 49 10.03 -8.29 -5.05
C PHE A 49 10.77 -8.13 -6.38
N HIS A 50 11.20 -6.92 -6.72
CA HIS A 50 12.09 -6.69 -7.86
C HIS A 50 13.47 -7.35 -7.67
N LEU A 51 14.00 -7.36 -6.44
CA LEU A 51 15.24 -8.10 -6.13
C LEU A 51 15.03 -9.61 -6.24
N ALA A 52 13.89 -10.13 -5.75
CA ALA A 52 13.51 -11.53 -5.90
C ALA A 52 13.50 -11.93 -7.38
N ALA A 53 12.82 -11.15 -8.22
CA ALA A 53 12.72 -11.41 -9.65
C ALA A 53 14.09 -11.43 -10.38
N LEU A 54 15.07 -10.69 -9.86
CA LEU A 54 16.42 -10.65 -10.43
C LEU A 54 17.32 -11.79 -9.94
N LEU A 55 17.17 -12.21 -8.69
CA LEU A 55 18.15 -13.07 -8.00
C LEU A 55 17.67 -14.49 -7.76
N HIS A 56 16.35 -14.72 -7.70
CA HIS A 56 15.81 -16.03 -7.38
C HIS A 56 15.94 -16.96 -8.60
N PRO A 57 16.63 -18.10 -8.49
CA PRO A 57 16.93 -18.97 -9.64
C PRO A 57 15.66 -19.57 -10.28
N ASP A 58 14.60 -19.74 -9.49
CA ASP A 58 13.34 -20.34 -9.96
C ASP A 58 12.36 -19.32 -10.55
N ILE A 59 12.68 -18.01 -10.52
CA ILE A 59 11.85 -16.99 -11.16
C ILE A 59 12.38 -16.78 -12.58
N CYS A 60 11.68 -17.33 -13.58
CA CYS A 60 12.06 -17.19 -14.98
C CYS A 60 10.85 -17.19 -15.89
N GLY A 61 10.73 -16.15 -16.74
CA GLY A 61 9.69 -16.10 -17.78
C GLY A 61 8.26 -16.03 -17.26
N GLU A 62 8.05 -15.61 -16.00
CA GLU A 62 6.73 -15.56 -15.37
C GLU A 62 6.30 -14.16 -14.96
N ARG A 63 4.99 -13.97 -14.77
CA ARG A 63 4.42 -12.75 -14.22
C ARG A 63 4.25 -12.91 -12.72
N MET A 64 4.84 -12.00 -11.98
CA MET A 64 4.71 -11.97 -10.53
C MET A 64 3.71 -10.88 -10.12
N PHE A 65 2.70 -11.26 -9.32
CA PHE A 65 1.62 -10.34 -8.91
C PHE A 65 1.80 -9.91 -7.45
N ALA A 66 2.32 -8.71 -7.25
CA ALA A 66 2.51 -8.10 -5.94
C ALA A 66 1.21 -7.49 -5.41
N TYR A 67 0.31 -8.34 -4.94
CA TYR A 67 -0.95 -7.95 -4.31
C TYR A 67 -0.96 -8.42 -2.85
N ALA A 68 -0.65 -7.50 -1.93
CA ALA A 68 -0.61 -7.78 -0.50
C ALA A 68 -2.00 -8.08 0.06
N GLY A 69 -3.00 -7.33 -0.42
CA GLY A 69 -4.40 -7.55 -0.08
C GLY A 69 -5.29 -6.50 -0.75
N PRO A 70 -6.61 -6.70 -0.72
CA PRO A 70 -7.55 -5.69 -1.21
C PRO A 70 -7.68 -4.53 -0.22
N TYR A 71 -8.09 -3.35 -0.69
CA TYR A 71 -8.35 -2.18 0.18
C TYR A 71 -9.53 -1.35 -0.30
N THR A 72 -10.04 -0.49 0.58
CA THR A 72 -10.91 0.63 0.23
C THR A 72 -10.37 1.94 0.80
N TRP A 73 -10.78 3.07 0.23
CA TRP A 73 -10.42 4.38 0.80
C TRP A 73 -10.99 4.58 2.21
N HIS A 74 -12.18 4.02 2.47
CA HIS A 74 -12.75 3.98 3.81
C HIS A 74 -11.84 3.24 4.80
N MET A 75 -11.33 2.06 4.43
CA MET A 75 -10.38 1.32 5.29
C MET A 75 -9.11 2.14 5.60
N ILE A 76 -8.54 2.80 4.60
CA ILE A 76 -7.35 3.66 4.80
C ILE A 76 -7.67 4.81 5.77
N GLN A 77 -8.83 5.46 5.60
CA GLN A 77 -9.25 6.54 6.50
C GLN A 77 -9.47 6.03 7.94
N THR A 78 -10.08 4.86 8.10
CA THR A 78 -10.28 4.22 9.41
C THR A 78 -8.94 3.93 10.08
N VAL A 79 -7.98 3.35 9.33
CA VAL A 79 -6.61 3.12 9.82
C VAL A 79 -5.96 4.44 10.28
N MET A 80 -6.08 5.53 9.52
CA MET A 80 -5.54 6.84 9.93
C MET A 80 -6.22 7.37 11.20
N ARG A 81 -7.54 7.22 11.36
CA ARG A 81 -8.26 7.66 12.56
C ARG A 81 -7.82 6.89 13.80
N ASP A 82 -7.67 5.57 13.66
CA ASP A 82 -7.24 4.70 14.74
C ASP A 82 -5.79 5.03 15.18
N MET A 83 -4.92 5.37 14.23
CA MET A 83 -3.54 5.76 14.53
C MET A 83 -3.41 7.17 15.12
N TYR A 84 -4.27 8.11 14.72
CA TYR A 84 -4.17 9.52 15.10
C TYR A 84 -5.47 10.04 15.73
N PRO A 85 -5.87 9.53 16.91
CA PRO A 85 -7.18 9.84 17.52
C PRO A 85 -7.34 11.32 17.90
N GLU A 86 -6.24 12.04 18.08
CA GLU A 86 -6.26 13.48 18.41
C GLU A 86 -6.44 14.38 17.18
N LYS A 87 -6.19 13.85 15.98
CA LYS A 87 -6.33 14.60 14.72
C LYS A 87 -7.79 14.62 14.29
N ARG A 88 -8.29 15.83 13.99
CA ARG A 88 -9.61 16.00 13.39
C ARG A 88 -9.55 15.76 11.88
N PHE A 89 -9.95 14.57 11.45
CA PHE A 89 -10.11 14.22 10.04
C PHE A 89 -11.41 14.77 9.43
N SER A 90 -11.44 14.89 8.09
CA SER A 90 -12.64 15.13 7.30
C SER A 90 -13.72 14.07 7.54
N PRO A 91 -14.99 14.30 7.16
CA PRO A 91 -16.05 13.30 7.26
C PRO A 91 -15.71 11.97 6.59
N ASP A 92 -16.42 10.91 6.93
CA ASP A 92 -16.10 9.58 6.40
C ASP A 92 -16.34 9.49 4.90
N ILE A 93 -15.40 8.82 4.23
CA ILE A 93 -15.59 8.32 2.89
C ILE A 93 -16.62 7.20 2.95
N ALA A 94 -17.56 7.22 2.00
CA ALA A 94 -18.57 6.19 1.88
C ALA A 94 -17.93 4.80 1.74
N GLU A 95 -18.46 3.83 2.47
CA GLU A 95 -18.02 2.45 2.32
C GLU A 95 -18.19 1.98 0.88
N ALA A 96 -17.17 1.26 0.39
CA ALA A 96 -17.18 0.63 -0.90
C ALA A 96 -17.06 -0.89 -0.75
N GLY A 97 -17.56 -1.63 -1.74
CA GLY A 97 -17.32 -3.06 -1.81
C GLY A 97 -15.83 -3.34 -1.99
N LEU A 98 -15.30 -4.22 -1.15
CA LEU A 98 -13.94 -4.74 -1.31
C LEU A 98 -13.84 -5.55 -2.61
N ASP A 99 -12.74 -5.41 -3.34
CA ASP A 99 -12.46 -6.28 -4.49
C ASP A 99 -12.32 -7.74 -4.02
N ARG A 100 -13.08 -8.64 -4.63
CA ARG A 100 -13.14 -10.07 -4.31
C ARG A 100 -12.50 -10.95 -5.38
N SER A 101 -11.77 -10.35 -6.30
CA SER A 101 -11.07 -11.07 -7.36
C SER A 101 -10.04 -12.01 -6.74
N GLU A 102 -10.06 -13.27 -7.17
CA GLU A 102 -9.01 -14.23 -6.83
C GLU A 102 -7.82 -14.04 -7.78
N ILE A 103 -6.69 -13.60 -7.24
CA ILE A 103 -5.45 -13.51 -8.02
C ILE A 103 -4.65 -14.78 -7.84
N VAL A 104 -4.86 -15.74 -8.74
CA VAL A 104 -4.29 -17.10 -8.70
C VAL A 104 -2.78 -17.12 -8.43
N LEU A 105 -2.03 -16.15 -8.92
CA LEU A 105 -0.56 -16.09 -8.80
C LEU A 105 -0.05 -15.27 -7.59
N ALA A 106 -0.91 -14.61 -6.84
CA ALA A 106 -0.51 -13.82 -5.66
C ALA A 106 0.08 -14.66 -4.51
N PRO A 107 -0.43 -15.87 -4.20
CA PRO A 107 0.18 -16.71 -3.16
C PRO A 107 1.61 -17.16 -3.51
N LYS A 108 1.87 -17.45 -4.79
CA LYS A 108 3.22 -17.82 -5.25
C LYS A 108 4.21 -16.66 -5.07
N ALA A 109 3.78 -15.45 -5.42
CA ALA A 109 4.53 -14.23 -5.21
C ALA A 109 4.94 -14.02 -3.74
N GLU A 110 4.00 -14.19 -2.81
CA GLU A 110 4.31 -14.10 -1.37
C GLU A 110 5.29 -15.20 -0.91
N GLY A 111 5.19 -16.39 -1.49
CA GLY A 111 6.11 -17.51 -1.24
C GLY A 111 7.57 -17.13 -1.46
N TYR A 112 7.88 -16.42 -2.54
CA TYR A 112 9.25 -15.97 -2.83
C TYR A 112 9.78 -14.99 -1.78
N LEU A 113 8.95 -14.08 -1.27
CA LEU A 113 9.36 -13.20 -0.16
C LEU A 113 9.67 -14.01 1.11
N LYS A 114 8.88 -15.05 1.38
CA LYS A 114 9.10 -15.96 2.53
C LYS A 114 10.39 -16.75 2.38
N GLU A 115 10.69 -17.26 1.18
CA GLU A 115 11.94 -17.96 0.87
C GLU A 115 13.17 -17.05 1.02
N MET A 116 13.04 -15.75 0.75
CA MET A 116 14.07 -14.75 1.01
C MET A 116 14.22 -14.36 2.50
N GLY A 117 13.44 -14.97 3.40
CA GLY A 117 13.52 -14.75 4.85
C GLY A 117 12.60 -13.65 5.39
N TYR A 118 11.69 -13.12 4.56
CA TYR A 118 10.66 -12.18 5.03
C TYR A 118 9.43 -12.91 5.58
N LYS A 119 8.60 -12.24 6.39
CA LYS A 119 7.41 -12.88 6.99
C LYS A 119 6.25 -13.05 5.98
N GLY A 120 6.28 -12.30 4.89
CA GLY A 120 5.17 -12.12 3.95
C GLY A 120 5.04 -10.65 3.59
N TRP A 121 3.85 -10.26 3.12
CA TRP A 121 3.55 -8.86 2.80
C TRP A 121 3.41 -8.00 4.07
N THR A 122 3.79 -6.73 3.95
CA THR A 122 3.53 -5.68 4.93
C THR A 122 2.03 -5.39 4.95
N SER A 123 1.46 -5.21 6.15
CA SER A 123 0.02 -4.99 6.30
C SER A 123 -0.41 -3.61 5.82
N LEU A 124 -1.72 -3.42 5.61
CA LEU A 124 -2.27 -2.13 5.20
C LEU A 124 -2.00 -1.07 6.27
N GLU A 125 -2.17 -1.45 7.54
CA GLU A 125 -1.93 -0.58 8.69
C GLU A 125 -0.49 -0.07 8.72
N GLU A 126 0.50 -0.96 8.60
CA GLU A 126 1.91 -0.54 8.63
C GLU A 126 2.29 0.24 7.37
N SER A 127 1.73 -0.12 6.21
CA SER A 127 1.96 0.63 4.96
C SER A 127 1.43 2.05 5.03
N VAL A 128 0.21 2.24 5.57
CA VAL A 128 -0.41 3.57 5.74
C VAL A 128 0.35 4.36 6.80
N LYS A 129 0.70 3.73 7.93
CA LYS A 129 1.49 4.34 9.00
C LYS A 129 2.79 4.94 8.47
N MET A 130 3.61 4.12 7.80
CA MET A 130 4.88 4.56 7.21
C MET A 130 4.69 5.68 6.17
N ASN A 131 3.55 5.72 5.48
CA ASN A 131 3.24 6.77 4.51
C ASN A 131 2.76 8.09 5.17
N THR A 132 2.43 8.10 6.46
CA THR A 132 1.88 9.29 7.14
C THR A 132 2.69 9.72 8.36
N GLU A 133 3.73 8.98 8.76
CA GLU A 133 4.55 9.28 9.93
C GLU A 133 5.19 10.69 9.89
N ASP A 134 5.53 11.19 8.71
CA ASP A 134 6.13 12.51 8.49
C ASP A 134 5.09 13.66 8.47
N LEU A 135 3.80 13.34 8.43
CA LEU A 135 2.72 14.32 8.30
C LEU A 135 2.15 14.82 9.64
N MET A 136 2.66 14.30 10.75
CA MET A 136 2.28 14.69 12.12
C MET A 136 2.92 16.00 12.57
#